data_AF-A0A7W0M5V5-F1
#
_entry.id   AF-A0A7W0M5V5-F1
#
_cell.length_a   1.000
_cell.length_b   1.000
_cell.length_c   1.000
_cell.angle_alpha   90.00
_cell.angle_beta   90.00
_cell.angle_gamma   90.00
#
_symmetry.space_group_name_H-M   'P 1'
#
loop_
_entity.id
_entity.type
_entity.pdbx_description
1 polymer ?
#
loop_
_entity_poly.entity_id
_entity_poly.type
_entity_poly.pdbx_seq_one_letter_code
_entity_poly.pdbx_strand_id
1 'polypeptide(L)'
;MGNAPRALVAIVKRECETCQMVTPVLQQLHRRGGLVVYTQDDPAFPDGVPAVHDIDLEVSWREQIDTVPTLIWMNGDREIERTVGWSRVDWERLSGVDGLGADLPSARPGCGSMSVDPDRVDELRRRFEGGRLHSRHVELADEEDDIEVMFQ
;
A
#
# COMPACT_ATOMS: atom_id res chain seq x y z
N MET A 1 -1.78 -9.14 -23.80
CA MET A 1 -1.66 -8.87 -22.35
C MET A 1 -0.77 -7.64 -22.15
N GLY A 2 -1.36 -6.48 -21.88
CA GLY A 2 -0.58 -5.26 -21.62
C GLY A 2 0.15 -5.39 -20.28
N ASN A 3 1.45 -5.12 -20.28
CA ASN A 3 2.27 -5.11 -19.07
C ASN A 3 1.86 -3.87 -18.25
N ALA A 4 1.12 -4.06 -17.15
CA ALA A 4 0.78 -2.95 -16.28
C ALA A 4 2.04 -2.38 -15.62
N PRO A 5 2.11 -1.06 -15.34
CA PRO A 5 3.27 -0.48 -14.68
C PRO A 5 3.44 -1.11 -13.31
N ARG A 6 4.66 -1.56 -13.02
CA ARG A 6 5.05 -2.03 -11.69
C ARG A 6 5.53 -0.82 -10.88
N ALA A 7 5.02 -0.68 -9.67
CA ALA A 7 5.40 0.40 -8.77
C ALA A 7 5.55 -0.12 -7.33
N LEU A 8 6.46 0.49 -6.60
CA LEU A 8 6.49 0.42 -5.15
C LEU A 8 5.67 1.58 -4.61
N VAL A 9 4.80 1.31 -3.65
CA VAL A 9 4.01 2.32 -2.94
C VAL A 9 4.37 2.26 -1.47
N ALA A 10 4.80 3.38 -0.89
CA ALA A 10 5.03 3.50 0.55
C ALA A 10 3.93 4.36 1.17
N ILE A 11 3.27 3.84 2.20
CA ILE A 11 2.32 4.59 3.03
C ILE A 11 2.99 4.87 4.38
N VAL A 12 3.09 6.15 4.73
CA VAL A 12 3.83 6.62 5.91
C VAL A 12 3.07 7.73 6.65
N LYS A 13 3.50 8.03 7.87
CA LYS A 13 3.03 9.20 8.63
C LYS A 13 4.16 9.80 9.46
N ARG A 14 4.20 11.11 9.60
CA ARG A 14 5.19 11.87 10.36
C ARG A 14 5.19 11.52 11.84
N GLU A 15 4.03 11.32 12.45
CA GLU A 15 3.91 10.99 13.87
C GLU A 15 4.45 9.59 14.25
N CYS A 16 4.83 8.76 13.27
CA CYS A 16 5.42 7.44 13.51
C CYS A 16 6.96 7.51 13.54
N GLU A 17 7.57 7.15 14.67
CA GLU A 17 9.04 7.11 14.81
C GLU A 17 9.72 6.21 13.79
N THR A 18 9.13 5.05 13.49
CA THR A 18 9.66 4.12 12.48
C THR A 18 9.57 4.72 11.08
N CYS A 19 8.51 5.45 10.73
CA CYS A 19 8.42 6.19 9.47
C CYS A 19 9.53 7.23 9.36
N GLN A 20 9.76 8.02 10.42
CA GLN A 20 10.84 9.01 10.43
C GLN A 20 12.21 8.33 10.24
N MET A 21 12.46 7.24 10.96
CA MET A 21 13.70 6.46 10.86
C MET A 21 13.97 5.93 9.45
N VAL A 22 12.96 5.46 8.72
CA VAL A 22 13.12 4.92 7.36
C VAL A 22 13.16 6.00 6.27
N THR A 23 13.11 7.29 6.60
CA THR A 23 13.23 8.39 5.62
C THR A 23 14.44 8.23 4.68
N PRO A 24 15.67 7.90 5.15
CA PRO A 24 16.80 7.67 4.26
C PRO A 24 16.61 6.48 3.31
N VAL A 25 15.83 5.47 3.72
CA VAL A 25 15.50 4.29 2.89
C VAL A 25 14.53 4.69 1.78
N LEU A 26 13.51 5.50 2.10
CA LEU A 26 12.57 6.03 1.09
C LEU A 26 13.32 6.89 0.06
N GLN A 27 14.31 7.69 0.49
CA GLN A 27 15.18 8.43 -0.42
C GLN A 27 16.03 7.50 -1.30
N GLN A 28 16.56 6.40 -0.74
CA GLN A 28 17.32 5.39 -1.52
C GLN A 28 16.45 4.76 -2.60
N LEU A 29 15.24 4.33 -2.26
CA LEU A 29 14.27 3.74 -3.18
C LEU A 29 13.80 4.76 -4.23
N HIS A 30 13.49 6.00 -3.83
CA HIS A 30 13.10 7.07 -4.75
C HIS A 30 14.17 7.32 -5.83
N ARG A 31 15.46 7.35 -5.45
CA ARG A 31 16.57 7.51 -6.40
C ARG A 31 16.72 6.36 -7.39
N ARG A 32 16.26 5.15 -7.05
CA ARG A 32 16.26 3.99 -7.96
C ARG A 32 15.09 4.04 -8.97
N GLY A 33 14.07 4.85 -8.69
CA GLY A 33 12.88 5.01 -9.52
C GLY A 33 11.77 4.03 -9.16
N GLY A 34 10.53 4.39 -9.50
CA GLY A 34 9.36 3.52 -9.30
C GLY A 34 8.77 3.50 -7.90
N LEU A 35 9.19 4.42 -7.00
CA LEU A 35 8.55 4.62 -5.69
C LEU A 35 7.53 5.77 -5.74
N VAL A 36 6.32 5.50 -5.29
CA VAL A 36 5.29 6.49 -4.94
C VAL A 36 5.14 6.50 -3.43
N VAL A 37 5.11 7.69 -2.81
CA VAL A 37 4.95 7.84 -1.36
C VAL A 37 3.64 8.57 -1.06
N TYR A 38 2.87 8.05 -0.11
CA TYR A 38 1.74 8.73 0.50
C TYR A 38 2.01 9.01 1.98
N THR A 39 1.68 10.22 2.42
CA THR A 39 1.80 10.68 3.81
C THR A 39 0.42 10.98 4.39
N GLN A 40 0.13 10.50 5.60
CA GLN A 40 -1.21 10.58 6.21
C GLN A 40 -1.49 11.89 6.96
N ASP A 41 -0.45 12.59 7.43
CA ASP A 41 -0.56 13.67 8.41
C ASP A 41 0.18 14.96 8.05
N ASP A 42 1.40 14.86 7.51
CA ASP A 42 2.26 15.99 7.18
C ASP A 42 2.60 16.01 5.69
N PRO A 43 2.14 17.00 4.90
CA PRO A 43 2.41 17.09 3.46
C PRO A 43 3.89 17.34 3.13
N ALA A 44 4.70 17.79 4.09
CA ALA A 44 6.14 17.97 3.90
C ALA A 44 6.94 16.68 4.20
N PHE A 45 6.31 15.67 4.78
CA PHE A 45 6.95 14.41 5.13
C PHE A 45 6.78 13.36 4.00
N PRO A 46 7.80 12.53 3.72
CA PRO A 46 9.16 12.55 4.26
C PRO A 46 10.11 13.50 3.51
N ASP A 47 11.07 14.07 4.24
CA ASP A 47 12.02 15.03 3.67
C ASP A 47 12.80 14.42 2.49
N GLY A 48 12.91 15.14 1.39
CA GLY A 48 13.70 14.76 0.22
C GLY A 48 13.08 13.68 -0.67
N VAL A 49 11.81 13.33 -0.46
CA VAL A 49 11.04 12.47 -1.36
C VAL A 49 9.70 13.14 -1.69
N PRO A 50 9.33 13.32 -2.96
CA PRO A 50 7.99 13.76 -3.32
C PRO A 50 6.94 12.79 -2.77
N ALA A 51 6.00 13.31 -1.98
CA ALA A 51 4.90 12.54 -1.41
C ALA A 51 3.54 13.16 -1.76
N VAL A 52 2.54 12.31 -1.89
CA VAL A 52 1.15 12.71 -2.02
C VAL A 52 0.53 12.76 -0.62
N HIS A 53 -0.08 13.89 -0.27
CA HIS A 53 -0.75 14.05 1.02
C HIS A 53 -2.11 13.36 1.00
N ASP A 54 -2.21 12.22 1.67
CA ASP A 54 -3.43 11.42 1.86
C ASP A 54 -4.23 11.93 3.06
N ILE A 55 -4.49 13.24 3.10
CA ILE A 55 -5.15 13.91 4.25
C ILE A 55 -6.55 13.36 4.52
N ASP A 56 -7.25 12.97 3.46
CA ASP A 56 -8.58 12.38 3.51
C ASP A 56 -8.55 10.87 3.85
N LEU A 57 -7.35 10.29 3.94
CA LEU A 57 -7.10 8.87 4.20
C LEU A 57 -7.75 7.93 3.18
N GLU A 58 -8.09 8.42 1.99
CA GLU A 58 -8.76 7.64 0.96
C GLU A 58 -7.86 6.50 0.47
N VAL A 59 -6.59 6.79 0.22
CA VAL A 59 -5.63 5.78 -0.25
C VAL A 59 -5.39 4.76 0.86
N SER A 60 -5.12 5.24 2.07
CA SER A 60 -4.93 4.38 3.24
C SER A 60 -6.15 3.49 3.53
N TRP A 61 -7.37 4.00 3.30
CA TRP A 61 -8.61 3.23 3.44
C TRP A 61 -8.77 2.17 2.36
N ARG A 62 -8.64 2.58 1.08
CA ARG A 62 -8.82 1.69 -0.07
C ARG A 62 -7.82 0.55 -0.09
N GLU A 63 -6.58 0.83 0.27
CA GLU A 63 -5.52 -0.18 0.37
C GLU A 63 -5.53 -0.90 1.73
N GLN A 64 -6.52 -0.64 2.60
CA GLN A 64 -6.70 -1.32 3.89
C GLN A 64 -5.41 -1.31 4.73
N ILE A 65 -4.84 -0.12 4.90
CA ILE A 65 -3.59 0.06 5.64
C ILE A 65 -3.89 0.06 7.13
N ASP A 66 -3.41 -0.96 7.83
CA ASP A 66 -3.56 -1.09 9.29
C ASP A 66 -2.36 -0.52 10.04
N THR A 67 -1.17 -0.57 9.45
CA THR A 67 0.10 -0.20 10.08
C THR A 67 0.96 0.61 9.13
N VAL A 68 1.73 1.55 9.65
CA VAL A 68 2.72 2.33 8.91
C VAL A 68 4.09 2.27 9.60
N PRO A 69 5.22 2.26 8.87
CA PRO A 69 5.28 2.30 7.41
C PRO A 69 4.86 0.96 6.79
N THR A 70 4.22 1.03 5.63
CA THR A 70 3.92 -0.14 4.78
C THR A 70 4.47 0.13 3.38
N LEU A 71 5.22 -0.83 2.84
CA LEU A 71 5.68 -0.84 1.46
C LEU A 71 4.88 -1.90 0.70
N ILE A 72 4.35 -1.54 -0.47
CA ILE A 72 3.48 -2.36 -1.29
C ILE A 72 4.09 -2.48 -2.67
N TRP A 73 4.14 -3.70 -3.21
CA TRP A 73 4.43 -3.94 -4.61
C TRP A 73 3.13 -4.03 -5.42
N MET A 74 2.94 -3.08 -6.32
CA MET A 74 1.79 -2.99 -7.21
C MET A 74 2.13 -3.48 -8.62
N ASN A 75 1.18 -4.16 -9.26
CA ASN A 75 1.17 -4.46 -10.69
C ASN A 75 -0.11 -3.87 -11.30
N GLY A 76 -0.03 -2.63 -11.80
CA GLY A 76 -1.22 -1.82 -12.06
C GLY A 76 -1.98 -1.56 -10.77
N ASP A 77 -3.30 -1.78 -10.79
CA ASP A 77 -4.18 -1.59 -9.62
C ASP A 77 -4.24 -2.82 -8.69
N ARG A 78 -3.39 -3.83 -8.94
CA ARG A 78 -3.37 -5.05 -8.14
C ARG A 78 -2.16 -5.07 -7.22
N GLU A 79 -2.42 -5.09 -5.92
CA GLU A 79 -1.42 -5.45 -4.94
C GLU A 79 -0.94 -6.89 -5.16
N ILE A 80 0.38 -7.05 -5.20
CA ILE A 80 1.04 -8.35 -5.24
C ILE A 80 1.45 -8.78 -3.84
N GLU A 81 2.06 -7.86 -3.09
CA GLU A 81 2.61 -8.13 -1.77
C GLU A 81 2.84 -6.82 -1.01
N ARG A 82 2.78 -6.87 0.33
CA ARG A 82 3.10 -5.73 1.22
C ARG A 82 3.94 -6.14 2.43
N THR A 83 4.56 -5.15 3.06
CA THR A 83 5.24 -5.28 4.36
C THR A 83 4.45 -4.61 5.48
N VAL A 84 4.82 -4.94 6.72
CA VAL A 84 4.29 -4.32 7.94
C VAL A 84 5.47 -3.79 8.76
N GLY A 85 5.51 -2.47 8.97
CA GLY A 85 6.63 -1.81 9.65
C GLY A 85 7.93 -1.88 8.84
N TRP A 86 9.05 -1.80 9.54
CA TRP A 86 10.39 -1.87 8.95
C TRP A 86 11.03 -3.23 9.20
N SER A 87 11.51 -3.84 8.11
CA SER A 87 12.39 -4.99 8.11
C SER A 87 13.27 -4.86 6.88
N ARG A 88 14.58 -4.71 7.08
CA ARG A 88 15.54 -4.55 5.97
C ARG A 88 15.37 -5.70 4.97
N VAL A 89 15.35 -6.93 5.46
CA VAL A 89 15.24 -8.14 4.61
C VAL A 89 13.96 -8.12 3.78
N ASP A 90 12.82 -7.76 4.38
CA ASP A 90 11.54 -7.76 3.65
C ASP A 90 11.47 -6.63 2.63
N TRP A 91 11.97 -5.45 3.00
CA TRP A 91 11.99 -4.30 2.09
C TRP A 91 12.97 -4.50 0.94
N GLU A 92 14.14 -5.07 1.17
CA GLU A 92 15.11 -5.43 0.13
C GLU A 92 14.53 -6.49 -0.81
N ARG A 93 13.92 -7.55 -0.25
CA ARG A 93 13.26 -8.60 -1.05
C ARG A 93 12.11 -8.05 -1.89
N LEU A 94 11.26 -7.20 -1.32
CA LEU A 94 10.09 -6.64 -2.02
C LEU A 94 10.51 -5.64 -3.10
N SER A 95 11.49 -4.78 -2.79
CA SER A 95 11.95 -3.73 -3.71
C SER A 95 12.95 -4.22 -4.75
N GLY A 96 13.62 -5.35 -4.51
CA GLY A 96 14.76 -5.82 -5.30
C GLY A 96 16.00 -4.92 -5.17
N VAL A 97 16.07 -4.08 -4.13
CA VAL A 97 17.20 -3.18 -3.88
C VAL A 97 17.91 -3.63 -2.62
N ASP A 98 19.17 -4.04 -2.76
CA ASP A 98 20.02 -4.42 -1.62
C ASP A 98 20.67 -3.21 -0.93
N GLY A 99 21.10 -3.41 0.32
CA GLY A 99 21.85 -2.43 1.11
C GLY A 99 20.99 -1.33 1.71
N LEU A 100 19.69 -1.58 1.92
CA LEU A 100 18.76 -0.58 2.40
C LEU A 100 19.04 -0.22 3.86
N GLY A 101 19.21 1.08 4.11
CA GLY A 101 19.38 1.62 5.46
C GLY A 101 20.49 0.93 6.26
N ALA A 102 21.71 0.82 5.71
CA ALA A 102 22.84 0.10 6.31
C ALA A 102 23.10 0.47 7.79
N ASP A 103 22.91 1.73 8.16
CA ASP A 103 23.13 2.25 9.52
C ASP A 103 21.89 2.15 10.44
N LEU A 104 20.77 1.61 9.93
CA LEU A 104 19.54 1.43 10.71
C LEU A 104 19.51 0.07 11.41
N PRO A 105 18.70 -0.09 12.48
CA PRO A 105 18.34 -1.41 12.98
C PRO A 105 17.77 -2.30 11.87
N SER A 106 17.97 -3.61 11.96
CA SER A 106 17.47 -4.55 10.95
C SER A 106 15.94 -4.60 10.85
N ALA A 107 15.23 -4.32 11.95
CA ALA A 107 13.78 -4.27 11.99
C ALA A 107 13.27 -3.34 13.10
N ARG A 108 12.08 -2.78 12.89
CA ARG A 108 11.32 -2.00 13.89
C ARG A 108 9.81 -2.16 13.62
N PRO A 109 8.99 -2.32 14.68
CA PRO A 109 7.54 -2.32 14.51
C PRO A 109 7.05 -0.96 13.98
N GLY A 110 5.94 -0.98 13.26
CA GLY A 110 5.24 0.23 12.85
C GLY A 110 4.29 0.76 13.93
N CYS A 111 3.54 1.80 13.58
CA CYS A 111 2.43 2.34 14.36
C CYS A 111 1.11 2.12 13.60
N GLY A 112 -0.02 2.16 14.31
CA GLY A 112 -1.33 2.08 13.66
C GLY A 112 -1.53 3.18 12.62
N SER A 113 -2.10 2.81 11.47
CA SER A 113 -2.50 3.75 10.44
C SER A 113 -3.58 4.70 10.95
N MET A 114 -3.60 5.95 10.47
CA MET A 114 -4.68 6.87 10.80
C MET A 114 -6.04 6.42 10.25
N SER A 115 -6.06 5.54 9.23
CA SER A 115 -7.29 4.99 8.65
C SER A 115 -7.99 3.94 9.53
N VAL A 116 -7.31 3.44 10.56
CA VAL A 116 -7.87 2.48 11.53
C VAL A 116 -8.03 3.10 12.92
N ASP A 117 -7.81 4.41 13.05
CA ASP A 117 -8.06 5.15 14.29
C ASP A 117 -9.53 5.00 14.70
N PRO A 118 -9.85 4.51 15.92
CA PRO A 118 -11.21 4.34 16.40
C PRO A 118 -12.06 5.61 16.32
N ASP A 119 -11.45 6.79 16.45
CA ASP A 119 -12.15 8.08 16.38
C ASP A 119 -12.49 8.49 14.94
N ARG A 120 -11.84 7.87 13.93
CA ARG A 120 -12.00 8.19 12.50
C ARG A 120 -12.70 7.11 11.71
N VAL A 121 -12.55 5.84 12.11
CA VAL A 121 -12.95 4.68 11.30
C VAL A 121 -14.42 4.71 10.90
N ASP A 122 -15.33 5.18 11.77
CA ASP A 122 -16.76 5.26 11.45
C ASP A 122 -17.08 6.36 10.43
N GLU A 123 -16.35 7.48 10.47
CA GLU A 123 -16.47 8.53 9.46
C GLU A 123 -15.94 8.06 8.11
N LEU A 124 -14.74 7.49 8.10
CA LEU A 124 -14.10 6.96 6.89
C LEU A 124 -14.95 5.87 6.25
N ARG A 125 -15.56 5.00 7.08
CA ARG A 125 -16.54 4.01 6.63
C ARG A 125 -17.69 4.65 5.88
N ARG A 126 -18.36 5.64 6.48
CA ARG A 126 -19.48 6.35 5.82
C ARG A 126 -19.03 7.02 4.53
N ARG A 127 -17.82 7.60 4.51
CA ARG A 127 -17.28 8.34 3.36
C ARG A 127 -16.93 7.41 2.19
N PHE A 128 -16.29 6.28 2.46
CA PHE A 128 -15.66 5.46 1.42
C PHE A 128 -16.34 4.09 1.19
N GLU A 129 -17.06 3.51 2.15
CA GLU A 129 -17.83 2.28 1.90
C GLU A 129 -19.15 2.53 1.19
N GLY A 130 -19.74 3.73 1.33
CA GLY A 130 -20.95 4.13 0.60
C GLY A 130 -20.78 4.19 -0.93
N GLY A 131 -19.54 4.19 -1.43
CA GLY A 131 -19.20 4.24 -2.85
C GLY A 131 -19.14 2.87 -3.55
N ARG A 132 -19.34 1.74 -2.83
CA ARG A 132 -19.28 0.38 -3.41
C ARG A 132 -20.51 -0.05 -4.23
N LEU A 133 -21.24 0.88 -4.83
CA LEU A 133 -22.04 0.59 -6.03
C LEU A 133 -21.19 0.85 -7.29
N HIS A 134 -20.00 0.25 -7.35
CA HIS A 134 -19.41 -0.02 -8.65
C HIS A 134 -19.89 -1.39 -9.10
N SER A 135 -20.97 -1.34 -9.88
CA SER A 135 -21.38 -2.34 -10.85
C SER A 135 -20.14 -2.80 -11.62
N ARG A 136 -19.47 -3.83 -11.12
CA ARG A 136 -18.74 -4.74 -11.98
C ARG A 136 -19.79 -5.73 -12.43
N HIS A 137 -20.21 -5.56 -13.67
CA HIS A 137 -20.78 -6.63 -14.46
C HIS A 137 -19.86 -7.84 -14.24
N VAL A 138 -20.34 -8.81 -13.47
CA VAL A 138 -19.81 -10.16 -13.59
C VAL A 138 -20.35 -10.59 -14.94
N GLU A 139 -19.51 -10.47 -15.98
CA GLU A 139 -19.68 -11.34 -17.13
C GLU A 139 -19.49 -12.74 -16.56
N LEU A 140 -20.60 -13.39 -16.25
CA LEU A 140 -20.66 -14.84 -16.16
C LEU A 140 -20.18 -15.28 -17.53
N ALA A 141 -18.90 -15.63 -17.62
CA ALA A 141 -18.39 -16.31 -18.78
C ALA A 141 -19.26 -17.56 -18.94
N ASP A 142 -19.96 -17.62 -20.07
CA ASP A 142 -20.47 -18.85 -20.64
C ASP A 142 -19.29 -19.83 -20.71
N GLU A 143 -19.21 -20.73 -19.73
CA GLU A 143 -18.63 -22.04 -19.95
C GLU A 143 -19.82 -22.96 -20.25
N GLU A 144 -20.14 -23.04 -21.55
CA GLU A 144 -20.67 -24.25 -22.12
C GLU A 144 -19.67 -25.37 -21.79
N ASP A 145 -20.02 -26.20 -20.81
CA ASP A 145 -19.56 -27.58 -20.79
C ASP A 145 -20.80 -28.46 -20.82
N ASP A 146 -21.02 -29.01 -22.01
CA ASP A 146 -21.94 -30.10 -22.29
C ASP A 146 -21.65 -31.28 -21.35
N ILE A 147 -22.58 -31.54 -20.42
CA ILE A 147 -22.82 -32.91 -19.96
C ILE A 147 -24.27 -33.25 -20.27
N GLU A 148 -24.43 -33.77 -21.48
CA GLU A 148 -25.57 -34.53 -21.93
C GLU A 148 -25.84 -35.76 -21.02
N VAL A 149 -27.11 -36.17 -21.08
CA VAL A 149 -27.71 -37.50 -20.82
C VAL A 149 -28.48 -37.69 -19.51
N MET A 150 -29.81 -37.69 -19.71
CA MET A 150 -30.90 -38.49 -19.12
C MET A 150 -30.57 -39.46 -17.98
N PHE A 151 -31.47 -39.55 -17.00
CA PHE A 151 -32.30 -40.76 -16.78
C PHE A 151 -33.55 -40.40 -15.95
N GLN A 152 -34.71 -40.74 -16.55
CA GLN A 152 -36.02 -41.13 -16.00
C GLN A 152 -36.61 -40.44 -14.76
#